data_AF-A0A2G6NKE3-F1
#
_entry.id   AF-A0A2G6NKE3-F1
#
_cell.length_a   1.000
_cell.length_b   1.000
_cell.length_c   1.000
_cell.angle_alpha   90.00
_cell.angle_beta   90.00
_cell.angle_gamma   90.00
#
_symmetry.space_group_name_H-M   'P 1'
#
loop_
_entity.id
_entity.type
_entity.pdbx_description
1 polymer ?
#
loop_
_entity_poly.entity_id
_entity_poly.type
_entity_poly.pdbx_seq_one_letter_code
_entity_poly.pdbx_strand_id
1 'polypeptide(L)'
;MSEENKISFYMQLCAYSLSGSFALLLYLQMCIASLTDRYQLGIEKIQLFQPSIITISLTVLAIVTNVKYKKTAKKFFRQFYCFSFLLMTIIFIGYIVNDLSNIPSYWSFQNQRTLFQTLKISISHPDFSGRSFAIFIQNLILLVILVVVVTLKINKSKK
;
A
#
# COMPACT_ATOMS: atom_id res chain seq x y z
N MET A 1 -11.17 31.82 2.24
CA MET A 1 -10.18 30.88 1.65
C MET A 1 -10.31 30.94 0.14
N SER A 2 -9.23 31.24 -0.61
CA SER A 2 -9.27 31.33 -2.08
C SER A 2 -9.61 29.97 -2.73
N GLU A 3 -10.13 29.98 -3.96
CA GLU A 3 -10.45 28.73 -4.68
C GLU A 3 -9.23 27.83 -4.89
N GLU A 4 -8.06 28.43 -5.16
CA GLU A 4 -6.80 27.69 -5.27
C GLU A 4 -6.42 26.96 -3.97
N ASN A 5 -6.68 27.58 -2.81
CA ASN A 5 -6.44 26.96 -1.51
C ASN A 5 -7.39 25.78 -1.25
N LYS A 6 -8.66 25.88 -1.69
CA LYS A 6 -9.62 24.77 -1.63
C LYS A 6 -9.17 23.58 -2.48
N ILE A 7 -8.79 23.82 -3.74
CA ILE A 7 -8.33 22.76 -4.64
C ILE A 7 -7.06 22.08 -4.09
N SER A 8 -6.09 22.86 -3.60
CA SER A 8 -4.87 22.30 -2.98
C SER A 8 -5.19 21.46 -1.74
N PHE A 9 -6.18 21.84 -0.95
CA PHE A 9 -6.60 21.09 0.24
C PHE A 9 -7.24 19.75 -0.13
N TYR A 10 -8.20 19.74 -1.06
CA TYR A 10 -8.84 18.48 -1.49
C TYR A 10 -7.84 17.52 -2.14
N MET A 11 -6.89 18.02 -2.93
CA MET A 11 -5.83 17.19 -3.50
C MET A 11 -4.95 16.56 -2.42
N GLN A 12 -4.61 17.30 -1.37
CA GLN A 12 -3.87 16.75 -0.23
C GLN A 12 -4.64 15.63 0.46
N LEU A 13 -5.93 15.87 0.74
CA LEU A 13 -6.80 14.87 1.36
C LEU A 13 -6.88 13.60 0.52
N CYS A 14 -7.04 13.75 -0.80
CA CYS A 14 -7.03 12.63 -1.74
C CYS A 14 -5.69 11.87 -1.73
N ALA A 15 -4.56 12.57 -1.72
CA ALA A 15 -3.24 11.94 -1.68
C ALA A 15 -3.05 11.11 -0.40
N TYR A 16 -3.47 11.64 0.75
CA TYR A 16 -3.40 10.92 2.03
C TYR A 16 -4.35 9.73 2.07
N SER A 17 -5.59 9.91 1.60
CA SER A 17 -6.57 8.82 1.51
C SER A 17 -6.04 7.67 0.65
N LEU A 18 -5.52 7.97 -0.54
CA LEU A 18 -4.95 6.96 -1.44
C LEU A 18 -3.72 6.27 -0.85
N SER A 19 -2.84 7.03 -0.19
CA SER A 19 -1.66 6.45 0.48
C SER A 19 -2.08 5.53 1.63
N GLY A 20 -3.10 5.93 2.38
CA GLY A 20 -3.71 5.11 3.44
C GLY A 20 -4.33 3.84 2.88
N SER A 21 -5.09 3.92 1.79
CA SER A 21 -5.64 2.74 1.11
C SER A 21 -4.55 1.81 0.59
N PHE A 22 -3.48 2.35 0.00
CA PHE A 22 -2.31 1.57 -0.42
C PHE A 22 -1.68 0.82 0.75
N ALA A 23 -1.41 1.52 1.86
CA ALA A 23 -0.79 0.93 3.05
C ALA A 23 -1.70 -0.13 3.69
N LEU A 24 -3.00 0.13 3.77
CA LEU A 24 -3.98 -0.81 4.31
C LEU A 24 -4.05 -2.09 3.46
N LEU A 25 -4.09 -1.97 2.14
CA LEU A 25 -4.06 -3.13 1.24
C LEU A 25 -2.74 -3.90 1.34
N LEU A 26 -1.61 -3.20 1.44
CA LEU A 26 -0.31 -3.83 1.63
C LEU A 26 -0.25 -4.60 2.94
N TYR A 27 -0.66 -3.99 4.05
CA TYR A 27 -0.72 -4.63 5.35
C TYR A 27 -1.63 -5.86 5.31
N LEU A 28 -2.83 -5.74 4.74
CA LEU A 28 -3.76 -6.83 4.58
C LEU A 28 -3.15 -7.99 3.77
N GLN A 29 -2.49 -7.69 2.65
CA GLN A 29 -1.80 -8.71 1.86
C GLN A 29 -0.68 -9.39 2.65
N MET A 30 0.12 -8.63 3.41
CA MET A 30 1.16 -9.20 4.27
C MET A 30 0.59 -10.13 5.34
N CYS A 31 -0.52 -9.76 5.96
CA CYS A 31 -1.24 -10.59 6.95
C CYS A 31 -1.82 -11.86 6.33
N ILE A 32 -2.29 -11.80 5.09
CA ILE A 32 -2.91 -12.94 4.40
C ILE A 32 -1.85 -13.85 3.76
N ALA A 33 -0.69 -13.33 3.38
CA ALA A 33 0.38 -14.08 2.72
C ALA A 33 0.95 -15.23 3.55
N SER A 34 0.83 -15.17 4.87
CA SER A 34 1.20 -16.24 5.78
C SER A 34 0.14 -17.34 5.89
N LEU A 35 -1.10 -17.06 5.51
CA LEU A 35 -2.11 -18.09 5.36
C LEU A 35 -1.73 -18.96 4.16
N THR A 36 -1.69 -20.28 4.34
CA THR A 36 -1.40 -21.20 3.23
C THR A 36 -2.48 -21.10 2.15
N ASP A 37 -2.13 -21.34 0.89
CA ASP A 37 -2.99 -21.12 -0.28
C ASP A 37 -4.28 -21.97 -0.31
N ARG A 38 -4.49 -22.84 0.69
CA ARG A 38 -5.68 -23.69 0.85
C ARG A 38 -6.43 -23.45 2.16
N TYR A 39 -6.11 -22.38 2.91
CA TYR A 39 -6.67 -22.15 4.25
C TYR A 39 -8.17 -21.85 4.22
N GLN A 40 -8.68 -21.18 3.17
CA GLN A 40 -10.10 -20.87 3.05
C GLN A 40 -10.52 -20.43 1.63
N LEU A 41 -11.63 -21.00 1.13
CA LEU A 41 -12.27 -20.58 -0.12
C LEU A 41 -12.62 -19.08 -0.07
N GLY A 42 -12.12 -18.30 -1.03
CA GLY A 42 -12.34 -16.86 -1.16
C GLY A 42 -11.15 -15.98 -0.78
N ILE A 43 -10.12 -16.50 -0.11
CA ILE A 43 -8.87 -15.75 0.15
C ILE A 43 -8.16 -15.36 -1.16
N GLU A 44 -8.21 -16.24 -2.16
CA GLU A 44 -7.69 -15.98 -3.52
C GLU A 44 -8.25 -14.69 -4.13
N LYS A 45 -9.54 -14.41 -3.89
CA LYS A 45 -10.19 -13.18 -4.40
C LYS A 45 -9.62 -11.93 -3.73
N ILE A 46 -9.16 -12.02 -2.49
CA ILE A 46 -8.56 -10.90 -1.76
C ILE A 46 -7.12 -10.68 -2.21
N GLN A 47 -6.39 -11.76 -2.53
CA GLN A 47 -5.05 -11.68 -3.11
C GLN A 47 -5.03 -10.97 -4.47
N LEU A 48 -6.15 -10.96 -5.22
CA LEU A 48 -6.30 -10.18 -6.46
C LEU A 48 -6.24 -8.66 -6.22
N PHE A 49 -6.60 -8.17 -5.04
CA PHE A 49 -6.51 -6.75 -4.71
C PHE A 49 -5.07 -6.35 -4.40
N GLN A 50 -4.28 -6.11 -5.45
CA GLN A 50 -2.89 -5.74 -5.31
C GLN A 50 -2.71 -4.24 -5.02
N PRO A 51 -2.00 -3.86 -3.96
CA PRO A 51 -1.67 -2.46 -3.66
C PRO A 51 -0.87 -1.82 -4.81
N SER A 52 -0.16 -2.63 -5.59
CA SER A 52 0.53 -2.25 -6.83
C SER A 52 -0.39 -1.60 -7.88
N ILE A 53 -1.68 -1.96 -7.93
CA ILE A 53 -2.63 -1.39 -8.90
C ILE A 53 -2.84 0.10 -8.63
N ILE A 54 -2.89 0.50 -7.34
CA ILE A 54 -3.06 1.91 -6.95
C ILE A 54 -1.86 2.74 -7.41
N THR A 55 -0.64 2.25 -7.14
CA THR A 55 0.59 2.97 -7.50
C THR A 55 0.80 3.05 -9.00
N ILE A 56 0.50 1.98 -9.74
CA ILE A 56 0.57 1.97 -11.21
C ILE A 56 -0.46 2.95 -11.80
N SER A 57 -1.73 2.87 -11.37
CA SER A 57 -2.81 3.74 -11.88
C SER A 57 -2.50 5.22 -11.63
N LEU A 58 -1.99 5.55 -10.44
CA LEU A 58 -1.58 6.93 -10.12
C LEU A 58 -0.35 7.37 -10.93
N THR A 59 0.59 6.46 -11.23
CA THR A 59 1.73 6.77 -12.08
C THR A 59 1.31 7.05 -13.52
N VAL A 60 0.41 6.24 -14.07
CA VAL A 60 -0.17 6.47 -15.41
C VAL A 60 -0.90 7.81 -15.43
N LEU A 61 -1.73 8.09 -14.41
CA LEU A 61 -2.39 9.38 -14.26
C LEU A 61 -1.37 10.53 -14.20
N ALA A 62 -0.25 10.36 -13.48
CA ALA A 62 0.83 11.34 -13.40
C ALA A 62 1.46 11.63 -14.75
N ILE A 63 1.66 10.59 -15.56
CA ILE A 63 2.25 10.72 -16.90
C ILE A 63 1.29 11.46 -17.83
N VAL A 64 0.00 11.11 -17.81
CA VAL A 64 -1.04 11.70 -18.68
C VAL A 64 -1.38 13.15 -18.29
N THR A 65 -1.55 13.42 -17.00
CA THR A 65 -1.99 14.74 -16.49
C THR A 65 -0.89 15.81 -16.50
N ASN A 66 0.37 15.42 -16.72
CA ASN A 66 1.53 16.31 -16.77
C ASN A 66 1.46 17.36 -17.90
N VAL A 67 0.48 17.26 -18.80
CA VAL A 67 0.29 18.18 -19.93
C VAL A 67 -0.44 19.47 -19.53
N LYS A 68 -1.36 19.47 -18.54
CA LYS A 68 -2.22 20.64 -18.23
C LYS A 68 -2.05 21.27 -16.83
N TYR A 69 -1.72 20.52 -15.78
CA TYR A 69 -1.71 21.04 -14.39
C TYR A 69 -0.39 20.76 -13.63
N LYS A 70 0.75 21.10 -14.24
CA LYS A 70 2.12 20.71 -13.81
C LYS A 70 2.45 20.99 -12.33
N LYS A 71 2.07 22.14 -11.76
CA LYS A 71 2.46 22.51 -10.38
C LYS A 71 1.64 21.76 -9.32
N THR A 72 0.31 21.75 -9.46
CA THR A 72 -0.61 21.12 -8.49
C THR A 72 -0.49 19.60 -8.51
N ALA A 73 -0.42 19.00 -9.70
CA ALA A 73 -0.23 17.56 -9.86
C ALA A 73 1.10 17.09 -9.24
N LYS A 74 2.19 17.84 -9.44
CA LYS A 74 3.50 17.52 -8.84
C LYS A 74 3.46 17.50 -7.31
N LYS A 75 2.75 18.45 -6.69
CA LYS A 75 2.60 18.50 -5.23
C LYS A 75 1.82 17.28 -4.73
N PHE A 76 0.73 16.93 -5.41
CA PHE A 76 -0.07 15.74 -5.12
C PHE A 76 0.75 14.45 -5.17
N PHE A 77 1.46 14.19 -6.27
CA PHE A 77 2.25 12.96 -6.41
C PHE A 77 3.38 12.90 -5.38
N ARG A 78 4.07 14.02 -5.12
CA ARG A 78 5.10 14.07 -4.08
C ARG A 78 4.53 13.68 -2.71
N GLN A 79 3.38 14.24 -2.35
CA GLN A 79 2.74 13.94 -1.06
C GLN A 79 2.31 12.48 -0.97
N PHE A 80 1.69 11.94 -2.01
CA PHE A 80 1.32 10.53 -2.09
C PHE A 80 2.54 9.61 -1.86
N TYR A 81 3.62 9.82 -2.61
CA TYR A 81 4.81 8.97 -2.50
C TYR A 81 5.52 9.09 -1.15
N CYS A 82 5.70 10.32 -0.65
CA CYS A 82 6.32 10.53 0.67
C CYS A 82 5.51 9.87 1.79
N PHE A 83 4.18 10.03 1.77
CA PHE A 83 3.33 9.46 2.80
C PHE A 83 3.21 7.94 2.68
N SER A 84 3.11 7.41 1.46
CA SER A 84 3.15 5.96 1.21
C SER A 84 4.46 5.34 1.71
N PHE A 85 5.60 5.99 1.48
CA PHE A 85 6.89 5.52 1.99
C PHE A 85 6.93 5.54 3.53
N LEU A 86 6.45 6.61 4.15
CA LEU A 86 6.35 6.70 5.61
C LEU A 86 5.48 5.58 6.19
N LEU A 87 4.31 5.31 5.59
CA LEU A 87 3.43 4.23 6.02
C LEU A 87 4.06 2.84 5.82
N MET A 88 4.80 2.63 4.72
CA MET A 88 5.55 1.39 4.52
C MET A 88 6.64 1.21 5.58
N THR A 89 7.34 2.27 5.97
CA THR A 89 8.31 2.21 7.08
C THR A 89 7.63 1.83 8.39
N ILE A 90 6.44 2.37 8.69
CA ILE A 90 5.66 2.00 9.87
C ILE A 90 5.28 0.51 9.83
N ILE A 91 4.79 0.03 8.68
CA ILE A 91 4.45 -1.39 8.48
C ILE A 91 5.69 -2.27 8.70
N PHE A 92 6.85 -1.86 8.18
CA PHE A 92 8.10 -2.60 8.33
C PHE A 92 8.56 -2.66 9.79
N ILE A 93 8.47 -1.56 10.53
CA ILE A 93 8.75 -1.56 11.98
C ILE A 93 7.77 -2.50 12.70
N GLY A 94 6.48 -2.46 12.35
CA GLY A 94 5.48 -3.39 12.89
C GLY A 94 5.81 -4.86 12.60
N TYR A 95 6.29 -5.17 11.39
CA TYR A 95 6.79 -6.49 11.04
C TYR A 95 7.95 -6.93 11.95
N ILE A 96 8.98 -6.08 12.13
CA ILE A 96 10.14 -6.38 12.97
C ILE A 96 9.73 -6.63 14.42
N VAL A 97 8.87 -5.76 14.98
CA VAL A 97 8.41 -5.90 16.37
C VAL A 97 7.64 -7.21 16.56
N ASN A 98 6.84 -7.60 15.58
CA ASN A 98 6.10 -8.86 15.61
C ASN A 98 7.04 -10.08 15.53
N ASP A 99 8.00 -10.05 14.60
CA ASP A 99 8.98 -11.13 14.42
C ASP A 99 9.84 -11.35 15.69
N LEU A 100 10.25 -10.26 16.35
CA LEU A 100 10.99 -10.31 17.62
C LEU A 100 10.15 -10.84 18.80
N SER A 101 8.82 -10.77 18.73
CA SER A 101 7.97 -11.08 19.87
C SER A 101 7.86 -12.57 20.19
N ASN A 102 8.32 -13.47 19.31
CA ASN A 102 8.33 -14.93 19.49
C ASN A 102 7.03 -15.50 20.10
N ILE A 103 5.89 -14.85 19.85
CA ILE A 103 4.60 -15.28 20.39
C ILE A 103 4.16 -16.49 19.58
N PRO A 104 4.03 -17.70 20.18
CA PRO A 104 3.56 -18.86 19.45
C PRO A 104 2.15 -18.60 18.93
N SER A 105 1.96 -18.77 17.62
CA SER A 105 0.67 -18.51 16.97
C SER A 105 -0.31 -19.64 17.27
N TYR A 106 -1.20 -19.41 18.24
CA TYR A 106 -2.28 -20.34 18.61
C TYR A 106 -3.38 -20.35 17.55
N TRP A 107 -3.12 -20.97 16.39
CA TRP A 107 -4.12 -21.20 15.36
C TRP A 107 -4.99 -22.43 15.70
N SER A 108 -5.99 -22.26 16.57
CA SER A 108 -6.93 -23.35 16.90
C SER A 108 -8.00 -23.57 15.81
N PHE A 109 -8.14 -24.82 15.37
CA PHE A 109 -9.16 -25.44 14.50
C PHE A 109 -9.75 -24.62 13.33
N GLN A 110 -9.29 -24.99 12.13
CA GLN A 110 -9.42 -24.29 10.85
C GLN A 110 -10.78 -24.46 10.14
N ASN A 111 -11.52 -25.55 10.41
CA ASN A 111 -12.66 -25.96 9.60
C ASN A 111 -14.00 -25.26 9.92
N GLN A 112 -14.06 -24.35 10.90
CA GLN A 112 -15.32 -23.70 11.33
C GLN A 112 -15.34 -22.18 11.18
N ARG A 113 -14.25 -21.55 10.70
CA ARG A 113 -14.15 -20.09 10.65
C ARG A 113 -14.77 -19.54 9.37
N THR A 114 -15.46 -18.40 9.44
CA THR A 114 -15.89 -17.65 8.25
C THR A 114 -14.76 -16.76 7.72
N LEU A 115 -14.82 -16.34 6.45
CA LEU A 115 -13.77 -15.53 5.83
C LEU A 115 -13.54 -14.22 6.59
N PHE A 116 -14.61 -13.61 7.09
CA PHE A 116 -14.54 -12.40 7.92
C PHE A 116 -13.82 -12.63 9.25
N GLN A 117 -14.07 -13.76 9.92
CA GLN A 117 -13.36 -14.12 11.15
C GLN A 117 -11.87 -14.34 10.90
N THR A 118 -11.52 -15.01 9.80
CA THR A 118 -10.12 -15.23 9.41
C THR A 118 -9.39 -13.92 9.13
N LEU A 119 -10.03 -12.99 8.40
CA LEU A 119 -9.46 -11.65 8.19
C LEU A 119 -9.27 -10.88 9.49
N LYS A 120 -10.30 -10.88 10.35
CA LYS A 120 -10.24 -10.19 11.65
C LYS A 120 -9.07 -10.71 12.49
N ILE A 121 -8.93 -12.03 12.59
CA ILE A 121 -7.85 -12.65 13.36
C ILE A 121 -6.49 -12.33 12.72
N SER A 122 -6.36 -12.43 11.40
CA SER A 122 -5.08 -12.17 10.70
C SER A 122 -4.62 -10.72 10.83
N ILE A 123 -5.56 -9.77 10.93
CA ILE A 123 -5.25 -8.35 11.14
C ILE A 123 -4.89 -8.09 12.61
N SER A 124 -5.64 -8.68 13.55
CA SER A 124 -5.45 -8.44 14.98
C SER A 124 -4.21 -9.15 15.53
N HIS A 125 -3.88 -10.33 15.01
CA HIS A 125 -2.78 -11.18 15.44
C HIS A 125 -1.99 -11.61 14.19
N PRO A 126 -1.22 -10.69 13.59
CA PRO A 126 -0.50 -10.97 12.35
C PRO A 126 0.61 -12.00 12.60
N ASP A 127 0.55 -13.11 11.88
CA ASP A 127 1.62 -14.10 11.86
C ASP A 127 2.44 -13.84 10.60
N PHE A 128 3.43 -12.96 10.66
CA PHE A 128 4.20 -12.62 9.47
C PHE A 128 5.21 -13.71 9.12
N SER A 129 5.31 -14.03 7.84
CA SER A 129 6.25 -15.03 7.32
C SER A 129 7.18 -14.44 6.26
N GLY A 130 8.15 -15.24 5.79
CA GLY A 130 8.99 -14.85 4.64
C GLY A 130 8.18 -14.47 3.38
N ARG A 131 6.97 -15.02 3.21
CA ARG A 131 6.04 -14.62 2.12
C ARG A 131 5.53 -13.19 2.32
N SER A 132 5.20 -12.81 3.55
CA SER A 132 4.79 -11.44 3.92
C SER A 132 5.92 -10.45 3.61
N PHE A 133 7.17 -10.81 3.93
CA PHE A 133 8.34 -10.00 3.61
C PHE A 133 8.56 -9.87 2.09
N ALA A 134 8.39 -10.94 1.31
CA ALA A 134 8.50 -10.88 -0.15
C ALA A 134 7.48 -9.91 -0.77
N ILE A 135 6.22 -9.92 -0.32
CA ILE A 135 5.18 -8.97 -0.77
C ILE A 135 5.57 -7.52 -0.45
N PHE A 136 6.09 -7.29 0.76
CA PHE A 136 6.56 -5.97 1.17
C PHE A 136 7.66 -5.45 0.23
N ILE A 137 8.71 -6.26 0.01
CA ILE A 137 9.85 -5.89 -0.84
C ILE A 137 9.43 -5.67 -2.28
N GLN A 138 8.55 -6.51 -2.83
CA GLN A 138 8.03 -6.35 -4.20
C GLN A 138 7.33 -4.99 -4.36
N ASN A 139 6.49 -4.59 -3.41
CA ASN A 139 5.80 -3.31 -3.45
C ASN A 139 6.74 -2.13 -3.20
N LEU A 140 7.76 -2.29 -2.36
CA LEU A 140 8.77 -1.26 -2.12
C LEU A 140 9.57 -0.97 -3.40
N ILE A 141 10.06 -2.02 -4.06
CA ILE A 141 10.80 -1.91 -5.32
C ILE A 141 9.94 -1.21 -6.37
N LEU A 142 8.69 -1.64 -6.53
CA LEU A 142 7.75 -1.03 -7.47
C LEU A 142 7.53 0.45 -7.16
N LEU A 143 7.27 0.81 -5.89
CA LEU A 143 7.07 2.20 -5.47
C LEU A 143 8.28 3.06 -5.82
N VAL A 144 9.50 2.60 -5.53
CA VAL A 144 10.74 3.31 -5.83
C VAL A 144 10.93 3.52 -7.32
N ILE A 145 10.73 2.46 -8.14
CA ILE A 145 10.84 2.56 -9.60
C ILE A 145 9.86 3.61 -10.14
N LEU A 146 8.60 3.57 -9.70
CA LEU A 146 7.57 4.50 -10.16
C LEU A 146 7.85 5.94 -9.73
N VAL A 147 8.36 6.16 -8.51
CA VAL A 147 8.84 7.47 -8.05
C VAL A 147 9.92 8.02 -8.98
N VAL A 148 10.90 7.20 -9.35
CA VAL A 148 11.99 7.60 -10.25
C VAL A 148 11.43 7.96 -11.62
N VAL A 149 10.56 7.12 -12.20
CA VAL A 149 9.91 7.37 -13.50
C VAL A 149 9.15 8.69 -13.49
N VAL A 150 8.30 8.92 -12.48
CA VAL A 150 7.53 10.17 -12.35
C VAL A 150 8.47 11.37 -12.20
N THR A 151 9.51 11.26 -11.38
CA THR A 151 10.47 12.35 -11.14
C THR A 151 11.26 12.70 -12.40
N LEU A 152 11.75 11.70 -13.14
CA LEU A 152 12.47 11.89 -14.41
C LEU A 152 11.57 12.53 -15.48
N LYS A 153 10.32 12.06 -15.63
CA LYS A 153 9.36 12.64 -16.58
C LYS A 153 9.03 14.10 -16.25
N ILE A 154 8.78 14.39 -14.96
CA ILE A 154 8.50 15.75 -14.49
C ILE A 154 9.70 16.67 -14.75
N ASN A 155 10.94 16.19 -14.55
CA ASN A 155 12.13 17.01 -14.74
C ASN A 155 12.49 17.20 -16.22
N LYS A 156 12.28 16.21 -17.09
CA LYS A 156 12.46 16.36 -18.54
C LYS A 156 11.51 17.39 -19.15
N SER A 157 10.29 17.52 -18.63
CA SER A 157 9.33 18.51 -19.12
C SER A 157 9.68 19.98 -18.80
N LYS A 158 10.80 20.24 -18.10
CA LYS A 158 11.33 21.58 -17.83
C LYS A 158 12.37 22.05 -18.86
N LYS A 159 12.94 21.14 -19.65
CA LYS A 159 13.80 21.48 -20.79
C LYS A 159 12.94 21.60 -22.03
#